data_AF-A0A9E3SBB1-F1
#
_entry.id   AF-A0A9E3SBB1-F1
#
_cell.length_a   1.000
_cell.length_b   1.000
_cell.length_c   1.000
_cell.angle_alpha   90.00
_cell.angle_beta   90.00
_cell.angle_gamma   90.00
#
_symmetry.space_group_name_H-M   'P 1'
#
loop_
_entity.id
_entity.type
_entity.pdbx_description
1 polymer ?
#
loop_
_entity_poly.entity_id
_entity_poly.type
_entity_poly.pdbx_seq_one_letter_code
_entity_poly.pdbx_strand_id
1 'polypeptide(L)'
;TTLLIMTFVLYENAMDKQHEQDNRIVRLVQGEWGLHAPALKYTIDKLAAIEKSARIDMGYGKKSSLRYGEKLMTLENLLFTDASIFDILHIEFVEGTKEQALKEAFSLVLTTKQAKEIFGDENPMGKIVRFGKHYSYTITAIVKPLENSHLTFNGLALFDDIPVITGQEDFLEREGQWNYHYYLKLAKGVTHSEASKAINDYVAGKLSWTNGSKPAFALQPIDAVYFDRSIPYEFGIAHGNKALVRSFALIGFLVLGLAVINFINISTAKLADRAKEAGVKKTIGCSKATLVKQFLGESVLMSFIAMLIALLLVELLMPSMRNMLDKPLFFDLSKPANLLTSLLIALFTGLLAGIVPALMLSSYKPVEVLKGFSESSSKKGRLRSFLTLSQFTVSIALISVTIITWQQFQFLNNKALGIDIQDITYAGLSPEIRNSLDAFEIELKSNAAIEKLAFSSAVPGNIGWQESFEIDGASRQFTFLPTTPEFLDMLGIEVIEGRMFSDSEAEKENSILINRAAAAYFGWENAIGKVQQSEFYGGLKVIGIVDDFHYQDATNSIGPLVIMNSNRHLMYVCLKYNPGHSRTALGHFEKTWEEFSPEFPLEYHFLENSFA
;
A
#
# COMPACT_ATOMS: atom_id res chain seq x y z
N THR A 1 24.10 -5.23 -1.64
CA THR A 1 22.89 -6.06 -1.47
C THR A 1 22.42 -6.14 -0.03
N THR A 2 23.17 -6.74 0.90
CA THR A 2 22.74 -6.91 2.30
C THR A 2 22.34 -5.59 2.97
N LEU A 3 23.10 -4.50 2.78
CA LEU A 3 22.73 -3.17 3.29
C LEU A 3 21.40 -2.67 2.71
N LEU A 4 21.18 -2.81 1.39
CA LEU A 4 19.93 -2.41 0.75
C LEU A 4 18.73 -3.16 1.31
N ILE A 5 18.87 -4.49 1.46
CA ILE A 5 17.84 -5.34 2.08
C ILE A 5 17.58 -4.89 3.53
N MET A 6 18.64 -4.60 4.29
CA MET A 6 18.49 -4.11 5.66
C MET A 6 17.83 -2.73 5.72
N THR A 7 18.12 -1.81 4.81
CA THR A 7 17.44 -0.51 4.75
C THR A 7 15.93 -0.70 4.61
N PHE A 8 15.49 -1.61 3.72
CA PHE A 8 14.08 -1.96 3.57
C PHE A 8 13.50 -2.59 4.85
N VAL A 9 14.18 -3.58 5.44
CA VAL A 9 13.72 -4.25 6.66
C VAL A 9 13.62 -3.28 7.85
N LEU A 10 14.59 -2.37 7.99
CA LEU A 10 14.59 -1.36 9.05
C LEU A 10 13.47 -0.34 8.83
N TYR A 11 13.24 0.09 7.59
CA TYR A 11 12.15 0.98 7.23
C TYR A 11 10.79 0.39 7.60
N GLU A 12 10.51 -0.86 7.19
CA GLU A 12 9.24 -1.55 7.48
C GLU A 12 9.02 -1.75 8.98
N ASN A 13 10.07 -2.05 9.76
CA ASN A 13 9.96 -2.23 11.21
C ASN A 13 9.92 -0.90 11.99
N ALA A 14 10.26 0.21 11.36
CA ALA A 14 10.18 1.54 11.94
C ALA A 14 8.75 2.13 11.88
N MET A 15 7.83 1.46 11.19
CA MET A 15 6.44 1.90 11.05
C MET A 15 5.77 2.07 12.42
N ASP A 16 5.14 3.24 12.61
CA ASP A 16 4.41 3.70 13.79
C ASP A 16 5.22 3.76 15.09
N LYS A 17 6.54 3.55 15.05
CA LYS A 17 7.40 3.52 16.24
C LYS A 17 7.48 4.84 16.99
N GLN A 18 7.12 5.94 16.34
CA GLN A 18 6.94 7.25 16.99
C GLN A 18 5.85 7.25 18.08
N HIS A 19 4.95 6.26 18.10
CA HIS A 19 3.89 6.12 19.09
C HIS A 19 4.09 4.93 20.05
N GLU A 20 5.15 4.13 19.89
CA GLU A 20 5.39 2.89 20.65
C GLU A 20 5.43 3.11 22.17
N GLN A 21 5.80 4.31 22.62
CA GLN A 21 5.87 4.64 24.05
C GLN A 21 4.51 5.00 24.67
N ASP A 22 3.47 5.26 23.88
CA ASP A 22 2.12 5.57 24.36
C ASP A 22 1.14 4.45 23.98
N ASN A 23 1.16 3.37 24.78
CA ASN A 23 0.22 2.24 24.65
C ASN A 23 -1.26 2.63 24.90
N ARG A 24 -1.57 3.91 25.07
CA ARG A 24 -2.96 4.41 25.18
C ARG A 24 -3.51 4.84 23.82
N ILE A 25 -2.66 4.96 22.80
CA ILE A 25 -3.09 5.27 21.44
C ILE A 25 -3.53 3.98 20.76
N VAL A 26 -4.81 3.90 20.42
CA VAL A 26 -5.42 2.71 19.84
C VAL A 26 -6.36 3.09 18.71
N ARG A 27 -6.56 2.15 17.78
CA ARG A 27 -7.59 2.21 16.75
C ARG A 27 -8.78 1.34 17.16
N LEU A 28 -10.00 1.82 16.94
CA LEU A 28 -11.22 1.06 17.20
C LEU A 28 -11.50 0.12 16.03
N VAL A 29 -11.74 -1.16 16.31
CA VAL A 29 -12.03 -2.19 15.31
C VAL A 29 -13.20 -3.06 15.77
N GLN A 30 -13.86 -3.75 14.84
CA GLN A 30 -14.97 -4.66 15.15
C GLN A 30 -14.89 -5.91 14.27
N GLY A 31 -14.29 -6.98 14.79
CA GLY A 31 -13.97 -8.17 14.00
C GLY A 31 -13.05 -7.82 12.83
N GLU A 32 -13.53 -8.03 11.61
CA GLU A 32 -12.81 -7.75 10.36
C GLU A 32 -12.94 -6.29 9.87
N TRP A 33 -13.66 -5.43 10.63
CA TRP A 33 -13.97 -4.05 10.25
C TRP A 33 -13.13 -3.01 10.99
N GLY A 34 -12.44 -2.15 10.23
CA GLY A 34 -11.72 -0.98 10.74
C GLY A 34 -12.53 0.32 10.66
N LEU A 35 -13.66 0.29 9.94
CA LEU A 35 -14.49 1.44 9.63
C LEU A 35 -15.78 1.42 10.43
N HIS A 36 -16.23 2.60 10.88
CA HIS A 36 -17.41 2.76 11.72
C HIS A 36 -18.26 3.94 11.27
N ALA A 37 -19.47 3.99 11.82
CA ALA A 37 -20.43 5.06 11.60
C ALA A 37 -19.97 6.41 12.16
N PRO A 38 -20.34 7.56 11.54
CA PRO A 38 -19.96 8.89 12.02
C PRO A 38 -20.62 9.23 13.36
N ALA A 39 -21.83 8.71 13.62
CA ALA A 39 -22.56 8.92 14.87
C ALA A 39 -21.90 8.26 16.10
N LEU A 40 -21.05 7.25 15.89
CA LEU A 40 -20.39 6.52 16.99
C LEU A 40 -19.53 7.45 17.85
N LYS A 41 -19.02 8.54 17.29
CA LYS A 41 -18.25 9.58 17.98
C LYS A 41 -18.93 10.10 19.24
N TYR A 42 -20.22 10.44 19.15
CA TYR A 42 -20.99 11.02 20.26
C TYR A 42 -21.23 10.04 21.40
N THR A 43 -21.08 8.75 21.13
CA THR A 43 -21.11 7.69 22.13
C THR A 43 -19.74 7.53 22.77
N ILE A 44 -18.69 7.41 21.95
CA ILE A 44 -17.31 7.18 22.41
C ILE A 44 -16.82 8.33 23.30
N ASP A 45 -17.13 9.59 22.97
CA ASP A 45 -16.70 10.76 23.74
C ASP A 45 -17.29 10.85 25.16
N LYS A 46 -18.39 10.13 25.43
CA LYS A 46 -19.04 10.14 26.75
C LYS A 46 -18.40 9.13 27.70
N LEU A 47 -17.54 8.25 27.21
CA LEU A 47 -16.94 7.18 28.01
C LEU A 47 -15.76 7.71 28.80
N ALA A 48 -15.82 7.59 30.14
CA ALA A 48 -14.71 7.98 31.02
C ALA A 48 -13.39 7.21 30.75
N ALA A 49 -13.50 6.04 30.09
CA ALA A 49 -12.35 5.24 29.66
C ALA A 49 -11.55 5.90 28.50
N ILE A 50 -12.15 6.85 27.79
CA ILE A 50 -11.59 7.49 26.59
C ILE A 50 -11.27 8.95 26.93
N GLU A 51 -10.00 9.34 26.80
CA GLU A 51 -9.54 10.71 27.03
C GLU A 51 -9.85 11.60 25.83
N LYS A 52 -9.59 11.09 24.62
CA LYS A 52 -9.83 11.76 23.34
C LYS A 52 -10.20 10.72 22.28
N SER A 53 -11.02 11.12 21.32
CA SER A 53 -11.31 10.34 20.11
C SER A 53 -11.31 11.23 18.88
N ALA A 54 -10.89 10.70 17.73
CA ALA A 54 -10.94 11.36 16.44
C ALA A 54 -11.36 10.38 15.35
N ARG A 55 -12.29 10.82 14.50
CA ARG A 55 -12.65 10.21 13.24
C ARG A 55 -11.63 10.60 12.18
N ILE A 56 -11.40 9.71 11.23
CA ILE A 56 -10.64 10.01 10.03
C ILE A 56 -11.44 9.48 8.84
N ASP A 57 -11.83 10.41 7.96
CA ASP A 57 -12.24 10.11 6.60
C ASP A 57 -11.04 10.24 5.67
N MET A 58 -10.91 9.24 4.80
CA MET A 58 -9.89 9.18 3.74
C MET A 58 -10.53 9.21 2.34
N GLY A 59 -11.86 9.31 2.26
CA GLY A 59 -12.62 9.17 1.02
C GLY A 59 -12.83 10.51 0.33
N TYR A 60 -13.45 11.47 1.02
CA TYR A 60 -13.88 12.73 0.42
C TYR A 60 -12.70 13.60 -0.02
N GLY A 61 -11.56 13.51 0.69
CA GLY A 61 -10.35 14.26 0.37
C GLY A 61 -9.28 13.46 -0.38
N LYS A 62 -9.56 12.22 -0.81
CA LYS A 62 -8.57 11.33 -1.45
C LYS A 62 -7.83 12.03 -2.61
N LYS A 63 -8.59 12.72 -3.46
CA LYS A 63 -8.10 13.62 -4.51
C LYS A 63 -8.96 14.85 -4.57
N SER A 64 -8.35 15.99 -4.32
CA SER A 64 -9.04 17.26 -4.15
C SER A 64 -8.43 18.31 -5.04
N SER A 65 -9.27 19.04 -5.78
CA SER A 65 -8.77 20.20 -6.51
C SER A 65 -8.62 21.41 -5.58
N LEU A 66 -7.43 21.99 -5.56
CA LEU A 66 -7.11 23.23 -4.86
C LEU A 66 -6.69 24.32 -5.84
N ARG A 67 -7.27 25.51 -5.68
CA ARG A 67 -6.89 26.72 -6.40
C ARG A 67 -6.33 27.77 -5.45
N TYR A 68 -5.18 28.34 -5.80
CA TYR A 68 -4.58 29.50 -5.13
C TYR A 68 -4.22 30.55 -6.18
N GLY A 69 -4.99 31.65 -6.22
CA GLY A 69 -4.93 32.62 -7.33
C GLY A 69 -5.28 31.94 -8.66
N GLU A 70 -4.40 32.08 -9.66
CA GLU A 70 -4.54 31.43 -10.98
C GLU A 70 -4.05 29.96 -10.97
N LYS A 71 -3.32 29.54 -9.94
CA LYS A 71 -2.71 28.21 -9.88
C LYS A 71 -3.73 27.17 -9.44
N LEU A 72 -3.98 26.18 -10.32
CA LEU A 72 -4.79 24.99 -10.04
C LEU A 72 -3.85 23.80 -9.77
N MET A 73 -4.16 22.99 -8.76
CA MET A 73 -3.37 21.81 -8.42
C MET A 73 -4.21 20.74 -7.71
N THR A 74 -3.79 19.49 -7.84
CA THR A 74 -4.38 18.37 -7.11
C THR A 74 -3.72 18.23 -5.74
N LEU A 75 -4.52 18.29 -4.68
CA LEU A 75 -4.16 17.83 -3.35
C LEU A 75 -4.63 16.40 -3.15
N GLU A 76 -3.70 15.46 -3.13
CA GLU A 76 -3.98 14.07 -2.79
C GLU A 76 -3.93 13.86 -1.27
N ASN A 77 -4.64 12.86 -0.76
CA ASN A 77 -4.61 12.46 0.65
C ASN A 77 -4.90 13.62 1.63
N LEU A 78 -5.93 14.42 1.32
CA LEU A 78 -6.55 15.29 2.32
C LEU A 78 -7.42 14.41 3.23
N LEU A 79 -7.14 14.45 4.52
CA LEU A 79 -7.96 13.74 5.50
C LEU A 79 -8.91 14.70 6.18
N PHE A 80 -10.16 14.28 6.32
CA PHE A 80 -11.13 14.99 7.15
C PHE A 80 -11.14 14.35 8.54
N THR A 81 -10.87 15.13 9.58
CA THR A 81 -10.66 14.62 10.94
C THR A 81 -11.13 15.60 12.01
N ASP A 82 -11.22 15.11 13.25
CA ASP A 82 -11.51 15.95 14.40
C ASP A 82 -10.20 16.62 14.91
N ALA A 83 -10.28 17.84 15.44
CA ALA A 83 -9.12 18.55 15.99
C ALA A 83 -8.38 17.80 17.11
N SER A 84 -9.07 16.88 17.80
CA SER A 84 -8.49 15.99 18.81
C SER A 84 -7.40 15.07 18.27
N ILE A 85 -7.26 14.92 16.95
CA ILE A 85 -6.19 14.12 16.35
C ILE A 85 -4.80 14.58 16.79
N PHE A 86 -4.61 15.89 17.01
CA PHE A 86 -3.34 16.46 17.47
C PHE A 86 -3.01 16.16 18.94
N ASP A 87 -4.01 15.76 19.74
CA ASP A 87 -3.80 15.26 21.11
C ASP A 87 -3.59 13.74 21.14
N ILE A 88 -4.02 13.04 20.08
CA ILE A 88 -3.94 11.57 19.97
C ILE A 88 -2.63 11.15 19.31
N LEU A 89 -2.36 11.65 18.10
CA LEU A 89 -1.15 11.37 17.34
C LEU A 89 -0.08 12.44 17.58
N HIS A 90 1.18 12.00 17.61
CA HIS A 90 2.32 12.90 17.68
C HIS A 90 2.59 13.55 16.31
N ILE A 91 1.98 14.71 16.07
CA ILE A 91 2.17 15.52 14.86
C ILE A 91 2.98 16.78 15.23
N GLU A 92 4.13 16.97 14.58
CA GLU A 92 5.01 18.11 14.85
C GLU A 92 4.57 19.35 14.06
N PHE A 93 4.28 20.44 14.77
CA PHE A 93 3.94 21.74 14.18
C PHE A 93 5.21 22.51 13.78
N VAL A 94 5.19 23.05 12.56
CA VAL A 94 6.24 23.95 12.04
C VAL A 94 5.79 25.40 12.14
N GLU A 95 4.53 25.67 11.76
CA GLU A 95 3.87 26.97 11.91
C GLU A 95 2.46 26.79 12.45
N GLY A 96 2.00 27.76 13.26
CA GLY A 96 0.72 27.67 13.98
C GLY A 96 0.81 26.80 15.24
N THR A 97 -0.36 26.50 15.82
CA THR A 97 -0.48 25.74 17.07
C THR A 97 -1.65 24.78 17.00
N LYS A 98 -1.66 23.76 17.86
CA LYS A 98 -2.77 22.81 17.95
C LYS A 98 -4.09 23.48 18.37
N GLU A 99 -4.02 24.60 19.10
CA GLU A 99 -5.18 25.38 19.52
C GLU A 99 -5.80 26.20 18.38
N GLN A 100 -5.06 26.43 17.29
CA GLN A 100 -5.51 27.13 16.09
C GLN A 100 -5.93 26.16 14.98
N ALA A 101 -5.25 25.03 14.87
CA ALA A 101 -5.47 24.03 13.84
C ALA A 101 -6.84 23.35 13.97
N LEU A 102 -7.60 23.33 12.88
CA LEU A 102 -8.90 22.64 12.81
C LEU A 102 -9.93 23.13 13.84
N LYS A 103 -9.86 24.40 14.26
CA LYS A 103 -10.78 24.95 15.26
C LYS A 103 -12.05 25.55 14.64
N GLU A 104 -11.90 26.21 13.50
CA GLU A 104 -13.00 26.86 12.77
C GLU A 104 -13.34 26.03 11.53
N ALA A 105 -14.62 26.02 11.13
CA ALA A 105 -15.06 25.37 9.89
C ALA A 105 -14.26 25.88 8.68
N PHE A 106 -14.03 25.00 7.71
CA PHE A 106 -13.21 25.29 6.53
C PHE A 106 -11.80 25.81 6.88
N SER A 107 -11.17 25.20 7.88
CA SER A 107 -9.75 25.37 8.15
C SER A 107 -8.92 24.23 7.58
N LEU A 108 -7.73 24.54 7.11
CA LEU A 108 -6.84 23.59 6.45
C LEU A 108 -5.46 23.62 7.12
N VAL A 109 -4.98 22.43 7.43
CA VAL A 109 -3.61 22.19 7.88
C VAL A 109 -2.89 21.50 6.74
N LEU A 110 -1.68 21.95 6.41
CA LEU A 110 -0.89 21.38 5.32
C LEU A 110 0.42 20.80 5.83
N THR A 111 0.93 19.79 5.14
CA THR A 111 2.31 19.36 5.36
C THR A 111 3.29 20.41 4.83
N THR A 112 4.50 20.44 5.38
CA THR A 112 5.58 21.32 4.89
C THR A 112 5.83 21.19 3.39
N LYS A 113 5.81 19.97 2.86
CA LYS A 113 5.97 19.69 1.41
C LYS A 113 4.85 20.36 0.62
N GLN A 114 3.60 20.12 1.01
CA GLN A 114 2.43 20.63 0.29
C GLN A 114 2.32 22.15 0.35
N ALA A 115 2.61 22.74 1.51
CA ALA A 115 2.62 24.19 1.68
C ALA A 115 3.66 24.84 0.75
N LYS A 116 4.88 24.29 0.68
CA LYS A 116 5.91 24.77 -0.22
C LYS A 116 5.52 24.62 -1.69
N GLU A 117 4.85 23.53 -2.05
CA GLU A 117 4.38 23.32 -3.41
C GLU A 117 3.30 24.32 -3.82
N ILE A 118 2.37 24.66 -2.92
CA ILE A 118 1.29 25.63 -3.17
C ILE A 118 1.86 27.06 -3.22
N PHE A 119 2.56 27.48 -2.16
CA PHE A 119 2.89 28.88 -1.87
C PHE A 119 4.34 29.27 -2.22
N GLY A 120 5.19 28.32 -2.61
CA GLY A 120 6.61 28.57 -2.84
C GLY A 120 7.31 29.01 -1.56
N ASP A 121 7.92 30.19 -1.59
CA ASP A 121 8.58 30.81 -0.43
C ASP A 121 7.70 31.84 0.29
N GLU A 122 6.44 32.02 -0.15
CA GLU A 122 5.50 32.92 0.52
C GLU A 122 4.98 32.31 1.82
N ASN A 123 4.74 33.15 2.85
CA ASN A 123 4.12 32.70 4.10
C ASN A 123 2.71 32.14 3.83
N PRO A 124 2.42 30.87 4.16
CA PRO A 124 1.14 30.22 3.88
C PRO A 124 0.04 30.60 4.89
N MET A 125 0.40 31.06 6.09
CA MET A 125 -0.53 31.21 7.21
C MET A 125 -1.61 32.28 6.94
N GLY A 126 -2.86 31.93 7.24
CA GLY A 126 -4.03 32.81 7.05
C GLY A 126 -4.46 33.00 5.59
N LYS A 127 -3.75 32.42 4.64
CA LYS A 127 -4.15 32.46 3.23
C LYS A 127 -5.34 31.56 2.97
N ILE A 128 -6.07 31.91 1.92
CA ILE A 128 -7.26 31.18 1.49
C ILE A 128 -6.92 30.40 0.22
N VAL A 129 -7.25 29.12 0.22
CA VAL A 129 -7.26 28.25 -0.97
C VAL A 129 -8.69 27.84 -1.26
N ARG A 130 -9.06 27.75 -2.53
CA ARG A 130 -10.39 27.31 -2.94
C ARG A 130 -10.36 25.82 -3.21
N PHE A 131 -11.19 25.08 -2.50
CA PHE A 131 -11.46 23.66 -2.69
C PHE A 131 -12.63 23.49 -3.66
N GLY A 132 -12.34 22.92 -4.84
CA GLY A 132 -13.28 22.87 -5.95
C GLY A 132 -13.80 24.27 -6.35
N LYS A 133 -15.11 24.40 -6.57
CA LYS A 133 -15.75 25.66 -6.96
C LYS A 133 -16.29 26.52 -5.82
N HIS A 134 -16.61 25.91 -4.66
CA HIS A 134 -17.54 26.54 -3.72
C HIS A 134 -16.98 26.77 -2.32
N TYR A 135 -15.93 26.06 -1.90
CA TYR A 135 -15.47 26.11 -0.51
C TYR A 135 -14.10 26.76 -0.41
N SER A 136 -14.00 27.75 0.47
CA SER A 136 -12.75 28.48 0.71
C SER A 136 -12.18 28.04 2.05
N TYR A 137 -11.00 27.43 2.00
CA TYR A 137 -10.29 26.97 3.19
C TYR A 137 -9.20 27.94 3.60
N THR A 138 -9.12 28.25 4.89
CA THR A 138 -8.06 29.09 5.44
C THR A 138 -6.94 28.24 6.01
N ILE A 139 -5.68 28.54 5.66
CA ILE A 139 -4.52 27.83 6.20
C ILE A 139 -4.30 28.24 7.66
N THR A 140 -4.48 27.30 8.59
CA THR A 140 -4.38 27.57 10.04
C THR A 140 -3.13 27.01 10.71
N ALA A 141 -2.45 26.05 10.08
CA ALA A 141 -1.19 25.50 10.56
C ALA A 141 -0.42 24.76 9.47
N ILE A 142 0.90 24.67 9.64
CA ILE A 142 1.79 23.82 8.84
C ILE A 142 2.44 22.79 9.76
N VAL A 143 2.38 21.52 9.37
CA VAL A 143 2.93 20.39 10.14
C VAL A 143 3.96 19.62 9.34
N LYS A 144 4.85 18.88 10.02
CA LYS A 144 5.67 17.87 9.33
C LYS A 144 4.80 16.67 8.95
N PRO A 145 5.06 16.02 7.80
CA PRO A 145 4.43 14.74 7.50
C PRO A 145 4.84 13.71 8.55
N LEU A 146 3.95 12.76 8.85
CA LEU A 146 4.29 11.63 9.70
C LEU A 146 5.29 10.71 8.97
N GLU A 147 6.50 10.58 9.51
CA GLU A 147 7.50 9.65 8.97
C GLU A 147 7.22 8.23 9.43
N ASN A 148 7.32 7.25 8.52
CA ASN A 148 7.11 5.82 8.81
C ASN A 148 5.79 5.58 9.57
N SER A 149 4.68 5.99 8.99
CA SER A 149 3.35 5.85 9.59
C SER A 149 2.44 5.07 8.64
N HIS A 150 1.58 4.20 9.17
CA HIS A 150 0.53 3.57 8.35
C HIS A 150 -0.48 4.60 7.83
N LEU A 151 -0.61 5.72 8.54
CA LEU A 151 -1.45 6.86 8.20
C LEU A 151 -0.61 7.94 7.51
N THR A 152 -0.93 8.25 6.26
CA THR A 152 -0.29 9.31 5.47
C THR A 152 -1.28 10.38 5.05
N PHE A 153 -0.86 11.64 5.07
CA PHE A 153 -1.69 12.77 4.64
C PHE A 153 -0.83 13.90 4.07
N ASN A 154 -1.37 14.67 3.12
CA ASN A 154 -0.75 15.90 2.65
C ASN A 154 -1.43 17.16 3.23
N GLY A 155 -2.67 17.01 3.73
CA GLY A 155 -3.38 18.02 4.48
C GLY A 155 -4.44 17.40 5.40
N LEU A 156 -4.93 18.21 6.34
CA LEU A 156 -6.03 17.86 7.24
C LEU A 156 -7.09 18.97 7.20
N ALA A 157 -8.36 18.59 7.14
CA ALA A 157 -9.53 19.46 7.23
C ALA A 157 -10.49 18.94 8.32
N LEU A 158 -11.50 19.72 8.69
CA LEU A 158 -12.44 19.34 9.74
C LEU A 158 -13.45 18.31 9.24
N PHE A 159 -13.61 17.20 9.97
CA PHE A 159 -14.63 16.19 9.67
C PHE A 159 -16.03 16.77 9.54
N ASP A 160 -16.35 17.76 10.37
CA ASP A 160 -17.65 18.43 10.40
C ASP A 160 -17.89 19.37 9.20
N ASP A 161 -16.91 19.55 8.30
CA ASP A 161 -17.10 20.22 7.01
C ASP A 161 -17.80 19.30 5.98
N ILE A 162 -17.70 17.96 6.13
CA ILE A 162 -18.25 16.98 5.17
C ILE A 162 -19.76 17.16 4.92
N PRO A 163 -20.64 17.31 5.94
CA PRO A 163 -22.07 17.54 5.74
C PRO A 163 -22.36 18.74 4.83
N VAL A 164 -21.58 19.81 4.98
CA VAL A 164 -21.75 21.05 4.21
C VAL A 164 -21.26 20.88 2.77
N ILE A 165 -20.16 20.13 2.57
CA ILE A 165 -19.60 19.85 1.25
C ILE A 165 -20.48 18.89 0.45
N THR A 166 -21.09 17.92 1.14
CA THR A 166 -21.94 16.90 0.52
C THR A 166 -23.41 17.30 0.42
N GLY A 167 -23.83 18.35 1.12
CA GLY A 167 -25.23 18.76 1.22
C GLY A 167 -26.10 17.77 2.01
N GLN A 168 -25.50 17.04 2.95
CA GLN A 168 -26.16 15.96 3.70
C GLN A 168 -26.31 16.37 5.16
N GLU A 169 -27.45 16.98 5.52
CA GLU A 169 -27.70 17.54 6.85
C GLU A 169 -27.68 16.48 7.97
N ASP A 170 -28.13 15.25 7.68
CA ASP A 170 -28.21 14.14 8.63
C ASP A 170 -26.90 13.33 8.76
N PHE A 171 -25.86 13.68 7.98
CA PHE A 171 -24.64 12.88 7.81
C PHE A 171 -24.00 12.45 9.13
N LEU A 172 -23.87 13.37 10.09
CA LEU A 172 -23.21 13.10 11.37
C LEU A 172 -24.01 12.15 12.28
N GLU A 173 -25.32 12.03 12.07
CA GLU A 173 -26.23 11.22 12.89
C GLU A 173 -26.42 9.81 12.32
N ARG A 174 -25.88 9.53 11.13
CA ARG A 174 -26.04 8.23 10.47
C ARG A 174 -25.34 7.11 11.25
N GLU A 175 -26.07 6.03 11.51
CA GLU A 175 -25.54 4.82 12.14
C GLU A 175 -25.12 3.73 11.13
N GLY A 176 -25.56 3.85 9.87
CA GLY A 176 -25.36 2.86 8.81
C GLY A 176 -24.16 3.11 7.87
N GLN A 177 -23.49 4.27 7.94
CA GLN A 177 -22.39 4.62 7.02
C GLN A 177 -21.00 4.31 7.60
N TRP A 178 -20.46 3.13 7.28
CA TRP A 178 -19.26 2.57 7.91
C TRP A 178 -18.00 2.89 7.12
N ASN A 179 -17.63 4.17 7.08
CA ASN A 179 -16.57 4.66 6.21
C ASN A 179 -15.41 5.35 6.96
N TYR A 180 -15.43 5.38 8.30
CA TYR A 180 -14.52 6.23 9.07
C TYR A 180 -13.70 5.44 10.07
N HIS A 181 -12.39 5.69 10.06
CA HIS A 181 -11.47 5.16 11.07
C HIS A 181 -11.61 5.95 12.37
N TYR A 182 -11.47 5.26 13.51
CA TYR A 182 -11.51 5.89 14.82
C TYR A 182 -10.20 5.66 15.56
N TYR A 183 -9.49 6.75 15.84
CA TYR A 183 -8.31 6.75 16.70
C TYR A 183 -8.69 7.29 18.06
N LEU A 184 -8.26 6.60 19.11
CA LEU A 184 -8.60 6.89 20.49
C LEU A 184 -7.33 7.05 21.31
N LYS A 185 -7.38 7.95 22.29
CA LYS A 185 -6.43 8.00 23.40
C LYS A 185 -7.14 7.58 24.67
N LEU A 186 -6.70 6.49 25.28
CA LEU A 186 -7.28 5.97 26.51
C LEU A 186 -6.93 6.84 27.72
N ALA A 187 -7.85 6.91 28.67
CA ALA A 187 -7.62 7.57 29.96
C ALA A 187 -6.44 6.91 30.72
N LYS A 188 -5.77 7.69 31.56
CA LYS A 188 -4.61 7.22 32.31
C LYS A 188 -4.98 6.04 33.21
N GLY A 189 -4.20 4.95 33.12
CA GLY A 189 -4.39 3.74 33.92
C GLY A 189 -5.47 2.78 33.42
N VAL A 190 -6.17 3.10 32.32
CA VAL A 190 -7.17 2.21 31.72
C VAL A 190 -6.50 1.24 30.75
N THR A 191 -6.81 -0.04 30.90
CA THR A 191 -6.34 -1.10 30.00
C THR A 191 -7.20 -1.20 28.72
N HIS A 192 -6.64 -1.81 27.66
CA HIS A 192 -7.39 -2.03 26.42
C HIS A 192 -8.65 -2.88 26.64
N SER A 193 -8.58 -3.87 27.54
CA SER A 193 -9.72 -4.73 27.86
C SER A 193 -10.84 -3.96 28.59
N GLU A 194 -10.49 -3.11 29.56
CA GLU A 194 -11.47 -2.28 30.27
C GLU A 194 -12.16 -1.28 29.34
N ALA A 195 -11.40 -0.61 28.47
CA ALA A 195 -11.95 0.34 27.51
C ALA A 195 -12.83 -0.35 26.46
N SER A 196 -12.38 -1.48 25.87
CA SER A 196 -13.20 -2.28 24.95
C SER A 196 -14.49 -2.75 25.61
N LYS A 197 -14.43 -3.22 26.87
CA LYS A 197 -15.62 -3.60 27.61
C LYS A 197 -16.57 -2.41 27.81
N ALA A 198 -16.05 -1.26 28.24
CA ALA A 198 -16.87 -0.05 28.44
C ALA A 198 -17.58 0.40 27.15
N ILE A 199 -16.90 0.29 26.00
CA ILE A 199 -17.50 0.60 24.69
C ILE A 199 -18.64 -0.39 24.40
N ASN A 200 -18.38 -1.69 24.50
CA ASN A 200 -19.40 -2.71 24.22
C ASN A 200 -20.61 -2.62 25.16
N ASP A 201 -20.38 -2.42 26.46
CA ASP A 201 -21.45 -2.30 27.48
C ASP A 201 -22.32 -1.06 27.21
N TYR A 202 -21.74 0.05 26.76
CA TYR A 202 -22.50 1.26 26.47
C TYR A 202 -23.32 1.16 25.18
N VAL A 203 -22.77 0.48 24.17
CA VAL A 203 -23.38 0.31 22.85
C VAL A 203 -24.43 -0.81 22.85
N ALA A 204 -24.29 -1.80 23.75
CA ALA A 204 -25.25 -2.87 23.95
C ALA A 204 -26.66 -2.31 24.18
N GLY A 205 -27.59 -2.64 23.28
CA GLY A 205 -28.99 -2.22 23.35
C GLY A 205 -29.29 -0.81 22.80
N LYS A 206 -28.28 -0.06 22.32
CA LYS A 206 -28.47 1.23 21.64
C LYS A 206 -28.35 1.15 20.13
N LEU A 207 -27.45 0.29 19.63
CA LEU A 207 -27.37 -0.01 18.21
C LEU A 207 -28.24 -1.23 17.91
N SER A 208 -29.32 -1.02 17.17
CA SER A 208 -30.14 -2.12 16.62
C SER A 208 -29.52 -2.54 15.30
N TRP A 209 -28.83 -3.67 15.28
CA TRP A 209 -28.24 -4.23 14.07
C TRP A 209 -29.36 -4.83 13.20
N THR A 210 -29.62 -4.24 12.04
CA THR A 210 -30.62 -4.75 11.09
C THR A 210 -30.25 -6.10 10.46
N ASN A 211 -28.96 -6.45 10.43
CA ASN A 211 -28.42 -7.63 9.73
C ASN A 211 -27.79 -8.71 10.64
N GLY A 212 -28.24 -8.82 11.90
CA GLY A 212 -27.71 -9.80 12.88
C GLY A 212 -26.59 -9.26 13.78
N SER A 213 -26.06 -10.11 14.69
CA SER A 213 -25.06 -9.68 15.68
C SER A 213 -23.69 -9.44 15.04
N LYS A 214 -23.29 -8.17 14.89
CA LYS A 214 -21.90 -7.82 14.56
C LYS A 214 -20.95 -8.24 15.69
N PRO A 215 -19.65 -8.49 15.40
CA PRO A 215 -18.65 -8.80 16.41
C PRO A 215 -18.54 -7.71 17.50
N ALA A 216 -17.96 -8.02 18.65
CA ALA A 216 -17.71 -7.01 19.68
C ALA A 216 -16.65 -6.00 19.22
N PHE A 217 -16.75 -4.75 19.69
CA PHE A 217 -15.71 -3.74 19.50
C PHE A 217 -14.43 -4.15 20.23
N ALA A 218 -13.29 -4.04 19.56
CA ALA A 218 -11.97 -4.28 20.11
C ALA A 218 -11.05 -3.07 19.86
N LEU A 219 -9.94 -3.03 20.57
CA LEU A 219 -8.95 -1.97 20.47
C LEU A 219 -7.66 -2.56 19.92
N GLN A 220 -7.21 -1.98 18.80
CA GLN A 220 -5.98 -2.35 18.15
C GLN A 220 -4.89 -1.35 18.54
N PRO A 221 -3.76 -1.79 19.13
CA PRO A 221 -2.62 -0.92 19.39
C PRO A 221 -2.11 -0.27 18.09
N ILE A 222 -1.72 1.00 18.17
CA ILE A 222 -1.31 1.79 17.00
C ILE A 222 -0.12 1.17 16.22
N ASP A 223 0.81 0.53 16.93
CA ASP A 223 2.01 -0.11 16.36
C ASP A 223 1.74 -1.50 15.75
N ALA A 224 0.53 -2.03 15.96
CA ALA A 224 0.07 -3.28 15.35
C ALA A 224 -0.59 -3.04 13.98
N VAL A 225 -1.16 -1.85 13.75
CA VAL A 225 -1.99 -1.52 12.57
C VAL A 225 -1.29 -1.90 11.27
N TYR A 226 -0.04 -1.47 11.08
CA TYR A 226 0.70 -1.69 9.83
C TYR A 226 0.85 -3.16 9.41
N PHE A 227 1.04 -4.09 10.36
CA PHE A 227 1.27 -5.51 10.06
C PHE A 227 0.07 -6.41 10.29
N ASP A 228 -1.01 -5.88 10.86
CA ASP A 228 -2.25 -6.60 11.04
C ASP A 228 -3.01 -6.62 9.72
N ARG A 229 -3.30 -7.83 9.23
CA ARG A 229 -4.07 -8.07 8.00
C ARG A 229 -5.39 -8.78 8.27
N SER A 230 -5.78 -8.90 9.54
CA SER A 230 -7.04 -9.52 9.95
C SER A 230 -8.25 -8.59 9.79
N ILE A 231 -8.03 -7.34 9.36
CA ILE A 231 -9.04 -6.32 9.18
C ILE A 231 -9.08 -5.97 7.68
N PRO A 232 -9.72 -6.78 6.83
CA PRO A 232 -9.83 -6.51 5.39
C PRO A 232 -10.79 -5.38 5.05
N TYR A 233 -11.76 -5.06 5.92
CA TYR A 233 -12.75 -4.01 5.66
C TYR A 233 -12.27 -2.67 6.18
N GLU A 234 -11.26 -2.15 5.48
CA GLU A 234 -10.70 -0.82 5.65
C GLU A 234 -10.11 -0.28 4.35
N PHE A 235 -9.92 1.04 4.26
CA PHE A 235 -9.27 1.65 3.11
C PHE A 235 -8.33 2.78 3.53
N GLY A 236 -7.37 3.08 2.66
CA GLY A 236 -6.40 4.17 2.83
C GLY A 236 -5.30 3.93 3.88
N ILE A 237 -5.31 2.78 4.55
CA ILE A 237 -4.29 2.36 5.51
C ILE A 237 -3.17 1.63 4.78
N ALA A 238 -1.92 2.06 5.00
CA ALA A 238 -0.77 1.35 4.47
C ALA A 238 -0.53 0.07 5.28
N HIS A 239 -0.37 -1.07 4.60
CA HIS A 239 -0.04 -2.35 5.23
C HIS A 239 1.28 -2.92 4.75
N GLY A 240 2.06 -3.40 5.72
CA GLY A 240 3.24 -4.23 5.49
C GLY A 240 2.90 -5.71 5.42
N ASN A 241 3.88 -6.52 5.04
CA ASN A 241 3.78 -7.97 5.15
C ASN A 241 4.90 -8.48 6.06
N LYS A 242 4.54 -8.86 7.29
CA LYS A 242 5.52 -9.32 8.28
C LYS A 242 6.28 -10.58 7.85
N ALA A 243 5.63 -11.47 7.09
CA ALA A 243 6.29 -12.65 6.53
C ALA A 243 7.31 -12.25 5.45
N LEU A 244 6.95 -11.31 4.56
CA LEU A 244 7.85 -10.77 3.54
C LEU A 244 9.05 -10.05 4.15
N VAL A 245 8.85 -9.22 5.18
CA VAL A 245 9.94 -8.54 5.90
C VAL A 245 10.89 -9.56 6.52
N ARG A 246 10.36 -10.62 7.14
CA ARG A 246 11.17 -11.72 7.69
C ARG A 246 11.91 -12.50 6.61
N SER A 247 11.28 -12.75 5.46
CA SER A 247 11.93 -13.40 4.31
C SER A 247 13.07 -12.56 3.75
N PHE A 248 12.88 -11.25 3.59
CA PHE A 248 13.96 -10.34 3.18
C PHE A 248 15.09 -10.31 4.19
N ALA A 249 14.79 -10.23 5.50
CA ALA A 249 15.82 -10.30 6.55
C ALA A 249 16.63 -11.62 6.46
N LEU A 250 15.97 -12.75 6.24
CA LEU A 250 16.61 -14.05 6.06
C LEU A 250 17.49 -14.08 4.80
N ILE A 251 17.01 -13.57 3.66
CA ILE A 251 17.79 -13.48 2.42
C ILE A 251 19.03 -12.60 2.63
N GLY A 252 18.88 -11.44 3.28
CA GLY A 252 19.98 -10.55 3.60
C GLY A 252 21.07 -11.24 4.44
N PHE A 253 20.65 -12.04 5.42
CA PHE A 253 21.55 -12.86 6.25
C PHE A 253 22.23 -13.97 5.44
N LEU A 254 21.49 -14.71 4.60
CA LEU A 254 22.05 -15.76 3.74
C LEU A 254 23.09 -15.21 2.76
N VAL A 255 22.79 -14.08 2.10
CA VAL A 255 23.70 -13.42 1.16
C VAL A 255 24.98 -12.94 1.87
N LEU A 256 24.87 -12.41 3.09
CA LEU A 256 26.04 -12.05 3.89
C LEU A 256 26.86 -13.30 4.26
N GLY A 257 26.19 -14.38 4.65
CA GLY A 257 26.83 -15.67 4.92
C GLY A 257 27.60 -16.20 3.70
N LEU A 258 27.03 -16.12 2.50
CA LEU A 258 27.71 -16.48 1.25
C LEU A 258 28.98 -15.66 1.03
N ALA A 259 28.94 -14.34 1.31
CA ALA A 259 30.10 -13.47 1.19
C ALA A 259 31.22 -13.86 2.19
N VAL A 260 30.86 -14.15 3.44
CA VAL A 260 31.81 -14.63 4.47
C VAL A 260 32.43 -15.97 4.07
N ILE A 261 31.62 -16.94 3.64
CA ILE A 261 32.08 -18.25 3.20
C ILE A 261 33.02 -18.11 1.98
N ASN A 262 32.65 -17.26 1.02
CA ASN A 262 33.48 -17.00 -0.15
C ASN A 262 34.83 -16.39 0.23
N PHE A 263 34.86 -15.43 1.16
CA PHE A 263 36.10 -14.86 1.66
C PHE A 263 36.97 -15.91 2.36
N ILE A 264 36.36 -16.76 3.21
CA ILE A 264 37.06 -17.88 3.84
C ILE A 264 37.65 -18.80 2.77
N ASN A 265 36.90 -19.13 1.73
CA ASN A 265 37.35 -20.01 0.64
C ASN A 265 38.52 -19.41 -0.14
N ILE A 266 38.47 -18.11 -0.48
CA ILE A 266 39.56 -17.40 -1.17
C ILE A 266 40.81 -17.29 -0.28
N SER A 267 40.66 -16.88 0.98
CA SER A 267 41.78 -16.79 1.92
C SER A 267 42.36 -18.18 2.22
N THR A 268 41.53 -19.22 2.21
CA THR A 268 41.97 -20.63 2.36
C THR A 268 42.75 -21.11 1.12
N ALA A 269 42.35 -20.71 -0.09
CA ALA A 269 43.06 -21.04 -1.33
C ALA A 269 44.48 -20.44 -1.37
N LYS A 270 44.68 -19.27 -0.77
CA LYS A 270 45.98 -18.59 -0.65
C LYS A 270 46.80 -19.02 0.58
N LEU A 271 46.39 -20.08 1.28
CA LEU A 271 47.07 -20.53 2.50
C LEU A 271 48.52 -20.95 2.26
N ALA A 272 48.85 -21.55 1.11
CA ALA A 272 50.20 -22.04 0.84
C ALA A 272 51.24 -20.90 0.86
N ASP A 273 50.90 -19.76 0.25
CA ASP A 273 51.77 -18.59 0.20
C ASP A 273 51.87 -17.93 1.57
N ARG A 274 50.72 -17.73 2.25
CA ARG A 274 50.66 -17.13 3.59
C ARG A 274 51.30 -18.01 4.67
N ALA A 275 51.30 -19.33 4.49
CA ALA A 275 51.95 -20.26 5.41
C ALA A 275 53.47 -20.17 5.35
N LYS A 276 54.07 -19.93 4.17
CA LYS A 276 55.52 -19.67 4.04
C LYS A 276 55.91 -18.43 4.82
N GLU A 277 55.16 -17.34 4.64
CA GLU A 277 55.35 -16.09 5.39
C GLU A 277 55.25 -16.30 6.91
N ALA A 278 54.18 -16.97 7.36
CA ALA A 278 53.97 -17.28 8.77
C ALA A 278 55.06 -18.21 9.35
N GLY A 279 55.57 -19.15 8.53
CA GLY A 279 56.67 -20.05 8.88
C GLY A 279 57.97 -19.28 9.16
N VAL A 280 58.34 -18.37 8.26
CA VAL A 280 59.52 -17.48 8.43
C VAL A 280 59.36 -16.60 9.67
N LYS A 281 58.18 -16.00 9.88
CA LYS A 281 57.92 -15.17 11.07
C LYS A 281 58.03 -15.96 12.39
N LYS A 282 57.57 -17.21 12.42
CA LYS A 282 57.72 -18.09 13.59
C LYS A 282 59.17 -18.44 13.87
N THR A 283 60.00 -18.65 12.83
CA THR A 283 61.44 -18.91 13.02
C THR A 283 62.18 -17.70 13.59
N ILE A 284 61.67 -16.48 13.37
CA ILE A 284 62.21 -15.23 13.93
C ILE A 284 61.61 -14.93 15.34
N GLY A 285 60.79 -15.83 15.90
CA GLY A 285 60.26 -15.72 17.26
C GLY A 285 58.85 -15.12 17.38
N CYS A 286 58.11 -14.96 16.27
CA CYS A 286 56.75 -14.44 16.32
C CYS A 286 55.77 -15.44 16.98
N SER A 287 55.02 -14.99 17.98
CA SER A 287 54.06 -15.82 18.70
C SER A 287 52.84 -16.16 17.83
N LYS A 288 52.16 -17.28 18.14
CA LYS A 288 50.88 -17.64 17.48
C LYS A 288 49.82 -16.55 17.65
N ALA A 289 49.74 -15.92 18.82
CA ALA A 289 48.77 -14.88 19.11
C ALA A 289 49.01 -13.61 18.27
N THR A 290 50.29 -13.26 18.04
CA THR A 290 50.67 -12.12 17.20
C THR A 290 50.22 -12.34 15.74
N LEU A 291 50.45 -13.53 15.20
CA LEU A 291 50.01 -13.88 13.84
C LEU A 291 48.47 -13.86 13.71
N VAL A 292 47.75 -14.39 14.70
CA VAL A 292 46.28 -14.36 14.70
C VAL A 292 45.77 -12.92 14.71
N LYS A 293 46.30 -12.06 15.60
CA LYS A 293 45.92 -10.64 15.66
C LYS A 293 46.20 -9.91 14.34
N GLN A 294 47.35 -10.16 13.71
CA GLN A 294 47.69 -9.55 12.42
C GLN A 294 46.67 -9.96 11.33
N PHE A 295 46.46 -11.26 11.11
CA PHE A 295 45.57 -11.73 10.04
C PHE A 295 44.09 -11.36 10.28
N LEU A 296 43.66 -11.35 11.55
CA LEU A 296 42.32 -10.90 11.91
C LEU A 296 42.17 -9.39 11.67
N GLY A 297 43.19 -8.60 12.02
CA GLY A 297 43.25 -7.16 11.73
C GLY A 297 43.20 -6.86 10.22
N GLU A 298 43.94 -7.60 9.41
CA GLU A 298 43.86 -7.51 7.93
C GLU A 298 42.45 -7.79 7.42
N SER A 299 41.79 -8.84 7.93
CA SER A 299 40.44 -9.23 7.51
C SER A 299 39.39 -8.20 7.90
N VAL A 300 39.51 -7.64 9.11
CA VAL A 300 38.66 -6.55 9.60
C VAL A 300 38.88 -5.29 8.76
N LEU A 301 40.13 -4.90 8.49
CA LEU A 301 40.45 -3.75 7.63
C LEU A 301 39.85 -3.91 6.23
N MET A 302 39.99 -5.08 5.62
CA MET A 302 39.37 -5.37 4.31
C MET A 302 37.85 -5.26 4.37
N SER A 303 37.22 -5.71 5.46
CA SER A 303 35.77 -5.58 5.63
C SER A 303 35.32 -4.13 5.80
N PHE A 304 36.12 -3.27 6.44
CA PHE A 304 35.84 -1.83 6.51
C PHE A 304 35.97 -1.15 5.15
N ILE A 305 37.00 -1.48 4.36
CA ILE A 305 37.15 -0.97 3.00
C ILE A 305 35.96 -1.41 2.14
N ALA A 306 35.55 -2.68 2.22
CA ALA A 306 34.38 -3.19 1.53
C ALA A 306 33.09 -2.49 1.97
N MET A 307 32.96 -2.17 3.27
CA MET A 307 31.83 -1.39 3.80
C MET A 307 31.78 0.02 3.21
N LEU A 308 32.92 0.72 3.10
CA LEU A 308 32.96 2.06 2.48
C LEU A 308 32.51 2.01 1.02
N ILE A 309 32.98 1.02 0.25
CA ILE A 309 32.55 0.80 -1.13
C ILE A 309 31.05 0.46 -1.16
N ALA A 310 30.57 -0.36 -0.23
CA ALA A 310 29.16 -0.72 -0.16
C ALA A 310 28.26 0.49 0.15
N LEU A 311 28.69 1.40 1.04
CA LEU A 311 27.96 2.63 1.34
C LEU A 311 27.88 3.56 0.11
N LEU A 312 28.97 3.69 -0.65
CA LEU A 312 28.95 4.43 -1.92
C LEU A 312 27.96 3.83 -2.93
N LEU A 313 27.96 2.50 -3.06
CA LEU A 313 27.02 1.81 -3.95
C LEU A 313 25.58 1.91 -3.46
N VAL A 314 25.35 1.89 -2.14
CA VAL A 314 24.03 2.09 -1.54
C VAL A 314 23.49 3.46 -1.91
N GLU A 315 24.29 4.52 -1.75
CA GLU A 315 23.90 5.88 -2.12
C GLU A 315 23.58 6.01 -3.62
N LEU A 316 24.40 5.41 -4.49
CA LEU A 316 24.20 5.45 -5.94
C LEU A 316 22.94 4.68 -6.40
N LEU A 317 22.63 3.56 -5.75
CA LEU A 317 21.51 2.67 -6.13
C LEU A 317 20.20 3.02 -5.42
N MET A 318 20.24 3.82 -4.34
CA MET A 318 19.05 4.17 -3.58
C MET A 318 17.95 4.86 -4.40
N PRO A 319 18.26 5.81 -5.33
CA PRO A 319 17.22 6.44 -6.16
C PRO A 319 16.44 5.43 -6.99
N SER A 320 17.13 4.45 -7.58
CA SER A 320 16.47 3.39 -8.35
C SER A 320 15.58 2.52 -7.46
N MET A 321 16.01 2.22 -6.23
CA MET A 321 15.18 1.48 -5.28
C MET A 321 13.94 2.25 -4.81
N ARG A 322 14.06 3.57 -4.57
CA ARG A 322 12.92 4.41 -4.19
C ARG A 322 11.84 4.38 -5.26
N ASN A 323 12.24 4.54 -6.52
CA ASN A 323 11.31 4.54 -7.65
C ASN A 323 10.68 3.16 -7.87
N MET A 324 11.47 2.09 -7.69
CA MET A 324 10.97 0.72 -7.89
C MET A 324 10.00 0.27 -6.80
N LEU A 325 10.21 0.71 -5.55
CA LEU A 325 9.40 0.31 -4.39
C LEU A 325 8.34 1.33 -4.01
N ASP A 326 8.31 2.47 -4.68
CA ASP A 326 7.51 3.66 -4.34
C ASP A 326 7.54 3.98 -2.83
N LYS A 327 8.75 3.88 -2.25
CA LYS A 327 8.97 4.07 -0.81
C LYS A 327 10.09 5.08 -0.59
N PRO A 328 9.93 6.01 0.38
CA PRO A 328 10.96 6.98 0.76
C PRO A 328 12.09 6.31 1.56
N LEU A 329 12.85 5.43 0.90
CA LEU A 329 13.95 4.70 1.51
C LEU A 329 15.20 5.58 1.62
N PHE A 330 15.63 5.88 2.83
CA PHE A 330 16.86 6.64 3.08
C PHE A 330 17.82 5.83 3.95
N PHE A 331 19.08 5.77 3.55
CA PHE A 331 20.15 5.25 4.39
C PHE A 331 20.98 6.41 4.94
N ASP A 332 20.42 7.09 5.93
CA ASP A 332 21.06 8.27 6.52
C ASP A 332 22.13 7.86 7.54
N LEU A 333 23.40 8.10 7.20
CA LEU A 333 24.55 7.86 8.08
C LEU A 333 24.66 8.86 9.23
N SER A 334 23.94 9.99 9.18
CA SER A 334 23.88 10.95 10.28
C SER A 334 23.13 10.37 11.49
N LYS A 335 22.23 9.39 11.27
CA LYS A 335 21.53 8.68 12.33
C LYS A 335 22.52 7.75 13.06
N PRO A 336 22.74 7.92 14.39
CA PRO A 336 23.71 7.14 15.14
C PRO A 336 23.48 5.61 15.05
N ALA A 337 22.22 5.20 14.97
CA ALA A 337 21.83 3.80 14.84
C ALA A 337 22.35 3.16 13.54
N ASN A 338 22.26 3.87 12.41
CA ASN A 338 22.69 3.37 11.11
C ASN A 338 24.22 3.28 11.02
N LEU A 339 24.92 4.29 11.54
CA LEU A 339 26.37 4.29 11.63
C LEU A 339 26.86 3.12 12.51
N LEU A 340 26.32 3.00 13.72
CA LEU A 340 26.68 1.93 14.65
C LEU A 340 26.42 0.54 14.04
N THR A 341 25.26 0.35 13.41
CA THR A 341 24.90 -0.91 12.74
C THR A 341 25.88 -1.25 11.62
N SER A 342 26.26 -0.27 10.80
CA SER A 342 27.25 -0.46 9.72
C SER A 342 28.62 -0.85 10.26
N LEU A 343 29.09 -0.17 11.32
CA LEU A 343 30.37 -0.48 11.96
C LEU A 343 30.36 -1.90 12.55
N LEU A 344 29.26 -2.28 13.22
CA LEU A 344 29.11 -3.62 13.78
C LEU A 344 29.10 -4.68 12.67
N ILE A 345 28.35 -4.49 11.58
CA ILE A 345 28.33 -5.43 10.45
C ILE A 345 29.73 -5.62 9.87
N ALA A 346 30.47 -4.52 9.63
CA ALA A 346 31.84 -4.60 9.10
C ALA A 346 32.77 -5.35 10.06
N LEU A 347 32.69 -5.04 11.35
CA LEU A 347 33.50 -5.70 12.38
C LEU A 347 33.18 -7.21 12.46
N PHE A 348 31.90 -7.57 12.62
CA PHE A 348 31.48 -8.97 12.70
C PHE A 348 31.82 -9.75 11.44
N THR A 349 31.60 -9.18 10.26
CA THR A 349 31.92 -9.83 8.97
C THR A 349 33.43 -10.08 8.86
N GLY A 350 34.26 -9.09 9.16
CA GLY A 350 35.71 -9.23 9.13
C GLY A 350 36.25 -10.23 10.14
N LEU A 351 35.67 -10.27 11.35
CA LEU A 351 36.01 -11.25 12.37
C LEU A 351 35.65 -12.68 11.94
N LEU A 352 34.41 -12.90 11.47
CA LEU A 352 33.94 -14.22 11.03
C LEU A 352 34.73 -14.72 9.81
N ALA A 353 35.01 -13.83 8.86
CA ALA A 353 35.74 -14.18 7.65
C ALA A 353 37.24 -14.44 7.92
N GLY A 354 37.81 -13.75 8.92
CA GLY A 354 39.23 -13.85 9.28
C GLY A 354 39.58 -14.96 10.28
N ILE A 355 38.64 -15.38 11.14
CA ILE A 355 38.94 -16.32 12.22
C ILE A 355 39.37 -17.70 11.68
N VAL A 356 38.71 -18.20 10.64
CA VAL A 356 39.01 -19.52 10.06
C VAL A 356 40.42 -19.53 9.44
N PRO A 357 40.80 -18.61 8.53
CA PRO A 357 42.17 -18.52 8.02
C PRO A 357 43.23 -18.28 9.11
N ALA A 358 42.95 -17.41 10.10
CA ALA A 358 43.92 -17.08 11.15
C ALA A 358 44.24 -18.29 12.06
N LEU A 359 43.23 -19.09 12.42
CA LEU A 359 43.41 -20.34 13.17
C LEU A 359 44.09 -21.42 12.32
N MET A 360 43.75 -21.50 11.03
CA MET A 360 44.42 -22.44 10.11
C MET A 360 45.91 -22.12 9.94
N LEU A 361 46.30 -20.85 9.77
CA LEU A 361 47.69 -20.40 9.57
C LEU A 361 48.53 -20.48 10.85
N SER A 362 47.96 -20.11 11.99
CA SER A 362 48.67 -20.14 13.28
C SER A 362 49.00 -21.56 13.76
N SER A 363 48.27 -22.59 13.29
CA SER A 363 48.50 -23.99 13.66
C SER A 363 49.60 -24.72 12.87
N TYR A 364 50.13 -24.15 11.78
CA TYR A 364 51.17 -24.81 10.98
C TYR A 364 52.54 -24.85 11.69
N LYS A 365 53.24 -25.99 11.56
CA LYS A 365 54.62 -26.16 12.03
C LYS A 365 55.60 -25.70 10.94
N PRO A 366 56.59 -24.84 11.26
CA PRO A 366 57.55 -24.32 10.27
C PRO A 366 58.29 -25.41 9.49
N VAL A 367 58.60 -26.54 10.13
CA VAL A 367 59.31 -27.68 9.52
C VAL A 367 58.49 -28.35 8.40
N GLU A 368 57.15 -28.38 8.52
CA GLU A 368 56.27 -28.99 7.51
C GLU A 368 56.09 -28.10 6.28
N VAL A 369 56.19 -26.78 6.45
CA VAL A 369 56.02 -25.79 5.37
C VAL A 369 57.30 -25.65 4.52
N LEU A 370 58.48 -25.76 5.16
CA LEU A 370 59.78 -25.58 4.50
C LEU A 370 60.29 -26.84 3.76
N LYS A 371 59.79 -28.04 4.09
CA LYS A 371 60.15 -29.32 3.42
C LYS A 371 59.29 -29.65 2.19
N GLY A 372 58.37 -28.76 1.80
CA GLY A 372 57.37 -29.01 0.76
C GLY A 372 56.07 -29.54 1.39
N PHE A 373 54.94 -28.89 1.04
CA PHE A 373 53.61 -29.25 1.53
C PHE A 373 53.30 -30.71 1.18
N SER A 374 53.35 -31.63 2.15
CA SER A 374 52.69 -32.92 1.97
C SER A 374 51.18 -32.69 2.04
N GLU A 375 50.41 -33.25 1.11
CA GLU A 375 48.93 -33.16 1.00
C GLU A 375 48.16 -33.68 2.25
N SER A 376 48.86 -34.14 3.28
CA SER A 376 48.32 -34.64 4.52
C SER A 376 47.75 -33.53 5.43
N SER A 377 46.57 -33.00 5.07
CA SER A 377 45.66 -32.37 6.05
C SER A 377 44.19 -32.67 5.72
N SER A 378 43.86 -33.96 5.60
CA SER A 378 42.53 -34.49 5.25
C SER A 378 41.35 -33.95 6.08
N LYS A 379 41.58 -33.43 7.30
CA LYS A 379 40.55 -32.78 8.13
C LYS A 379 40.28 -31.31 7.77
N LYS A 380 41.28 -30.57 7.27
CA LYS A 380 41.14 -29.13 6.91
C LYS A 380 40.51 -28.94 5.53
N GLY A 381 40.76 -29.86 4.59
CA GLY A 381 40.09 -29.89 3.28
C GLY A 381 38.58 -30.19 3.35
N ARG A 382 38.14 -30.97 4.35
CA ARG A 382 36.70 -31.26 4.57
C ARG A 382 35.90 -30.03 4.97
N LEU A 383 36.43 -29.16 5.82
CA LEU A 383 35.74 -27.93 6.21
C LEU A 383 35.53 -27.02 5.00
N ARG A 384 36.57 -26.82 4.17
CA ARG A 384 36.45 -26.06 2.91
C ARG A 384 35.41 -26.70 1.99
N SER A 385 35.48 -28.01 1.79
CA SER A 385 34.54 -28.74 0.92
C SER A 385 33.09 -28.59 1.41
N PHE A 386 32.85 -28.70 2.72
CA PHE A 386 31.54 -28.49 3.33
C PHE A 386 31.03 -27.05 3.16
N LEU A 387 31.88 -26.06 3.42
CA LEU A 387 31.55 -24.64 3.25
C LEU A 387 31.24 -24.32 1.78
N THR A 388 32.05 -24.79 0.85
CA THR A 388 31.83 -24.64 -0.60
C THR A 388 30.55 -25.33 -1.05
N LEU A 389 30.27 -26.55 -0.59
CA LEU A 389 29.02 -27.26 -0.91
C LEU A 389 27.79 -26.51 -0.37
N SER A 390 27.86 -26.03 0.88
CA SER A 390 26.79 -25.24 1.50
C SER A 390 26.54 -23.94 0.73
N GLN A 391 27.62 -23.25 0.31
CA GLN A 391 27.54 -22.04 -0.52
C GLN A 391 26.81 -22.32 -1.82
N PHE A 392 27.24 -23.31 -2.60
CA PHE A 392 26.59 -23.64 -3.86
C PHE A 392 25.14 -24.10 -3.67
N THR A 393 24.85 -24.85 -2.61
CA THR A 393 23.47 -25.28 -2.29
C THR A 393 22.56 -24.07 -2.06
N VAL A 394 22.98 -23.13 -1.22
CA VAL A 394 22.21 -21.91 -0.93
C VAL A 394 22.10 -21.01 -2.17
N SER A 395 23.17 -20.86 -2.95
CA SER A 395 23.13 -20.10 -4.20
C SER A 395 22.18 -20.71 -5.24
N ILE A 396 22.21 -22.02 -5.44
CA ILE A 396 21.28 -22.73 -6.34
C ILE A 396 19.85 -22.53 -5.85
N ALA A 397 19.57 -22.71 -4.56
CA ALA A 397 18.24 -22.49 -4.00
C ALA A 397 17.72 -21.07 -4.24
N LEU A 398 18.55 -20.04 -3.99
CA LEU A 398 18.18 -18.64 -4.25
C LEU A 398 17.93 -18.37 -5.75
N ILE A 399 18.77 -18.91 -6.63
CA ILE A 399 18.58 -18.78 -8.09
C ILE A 399 17.28 -19.47 -8.51
N SER A 400 17.00 -20.67 -8.01
CA SER A 400 15.75 -21.39 -8.30
C SER A 400 14.52 -20.60 -7.85
N VAL A 401 14.53 -20.03 -6.63
CA VAL A 401 13.43 -19.18 -6.15
C VAL A 401 13.22 -17.99 -7.08
N THR A 402 14.28 -17.28 -7.47
CA THR A 402 14.17 -16.15 -8.40
C THR A 402 13.60 -16.57 -9.76
N ILE A 403 14.06 -17.68 -10.33
CA ILE A 403 13.55 -18.19 -11.62
C ILE A 403 12.07 -18.57 -11.51
N ILE A 404 11.68 -19.27 -10.46
CA ILE A 404 10.27 -19.67 -10.24
C ILE A 404 9.39 -18.42 -10.07
N THR A 405 9.81 -17.44 -9.26
CA THR A 405 9.06 -16.19 -9.09
C THR A 405 8.94 -15.44 -10.42
N TRP A 406 10.00 -15.39 -11.22
CA TRP A 406 9.96 -14.76 -12.53
C TRP A 406 9.01 -15.49 -13.49
N GLN A 407 9.00 -16.82 -13.48
CA GLN A 407 8.03 -17.62 -14.25
C GLN A 407 6.59 -17.40 -13.79
N GLN A 408 6.35 -17.30 -12.49
CA GLN A 408 5.02 -17.00 -11.94
C GLN A 408 4.55 -15.60 -12.35
N PHE A 409 5.43 -14.60 -12.32
CA PHE A 409 5.13 -13.25 -12.80
C PHE A 409 4.79 -13.25 -14.29
N GLN A 410 5.57 -13.96 -15.12
CA GLN A 410 5.27 -14.12 -16.54
C GLN A 410 3.96 -14.87 -16.78
N PHE A 411 3.63 -15.87 -15.95
CA PHE A 411 2.38 -16.59 -16.04
C PHE A 411 1.17 -15.71 -15.74
N LEU A 412 1.25 -14.88 -14.69
CA LEU A 412 0.18 -13.93 -14.34
C LEU A 412 -0.04 -12.88 -15.44
N ASN A 413 1.04 -12.32 -16.00
CA ASN A 413 0.94 -11.31 -17.06
C ASN A 413 0.39 -11.86 -18.39
N ASN A 414 0.52 -13.17 -18.64
CA ASN A 414 0.02 -13.82 -19.87
C ASN A 414 -1.28 -14.59 -19.63
N LYS A 415 -1.90 -14.48 -18.45
CA LYS A 415 -3.16 -15.15 -18.13
C LYS A 415 -4.29 -14.52 -18.94
N ALA A 416 -5.08 -15.35 -19.63
CA ALA A 416 -6.25 -14.86 -20.36
C ALA A 416 -7.26 -14.29 -19.35
N LEU A 417 -7.47 -12.98 -19.38
CA LEU A 417 -8.38 -12.28 -18.47
C LEU A 417 -9.86 -12.53 -18.80
N GLY A 418 -10.16 -12.96 -20.03
CA GLY A 418 -11.53 -13.12 -20.54
C GLY A 418 -12.16 -11.81 -21.02
N ILE A 419 -11.37 -10.73 -21.08
CA ILE A 419 -11.76 -9.39 -21.54
C ILE A 419 -10.65 -8.75 -22.36
N ASP A 420 -11.02 -7.83 -23.23
CA ASP A 420 -10.11 -6.93 -23.93
C ASP A 420 -9.81 -5.70 -23.07
N ILE A 421 -8.53 -5.44 -22.86
CA ILE A 421 -8.01 -4.30 -22.08
C ILE A 421 -7.09 -3.41 -22.91
N GLN A 422 -6.87 -3.75 -24.18
CA GLN A 422 -5.95 -3.05 -25.07
C GLN A 422 -6.56 -1.76 -25.60
N ASP A 423 -5.71 -0.74 -25.75
CA ASP A 423 -6.08 0.55 -26.32
C ASP A 423 -7.25 1.25 -25.60
N ILE A 424 -7.46 0.92 -24.31
CA ILE A 424 -8.47 1.53 -23.45
C ILE A 424 -7.80 2.41 -22.40
N THR A 425 -8.22 3.66 -22.32
CA THR A 425 -7.86 4.57 -21.24
C THR A 425 -9.08 4.87 -20.38
N TYR A 426 -8.86 5.20 -19.11
CA TYR A 426 -9.93 5.60 -18.21
C TYR A 426 -9.52 6.79 -17.35
N ALA A 427 -10.50 7.59 -16.94
CA ALA A 427 -10.32 8.71 -16.02
C ALA A 427 -11.50 8.78 -15.04
N GLY A 428 -11.23 9.23 -13.81
CA GLY A 428 -12.26 9.40 -12.78
C GLY A 428 -13.10 10.64 -13.05
N LEU A 429 -14.41 10.49 -13.21
CA LEU A 429 -15.35 11.56 -13.55
C LEU A 429 -15.38 12.67 -12.49
N SER A 430 -15.26 13.92 -12.93
CA SER A 430 -15.50 15.07 -12.05
C SER A 430 -17.00 15.23 -11.73
N PRO A 431 -17.35 15.93 -10.64
CA PRO A 431 -18.74 16.29 -10.36
C PRO A 431 -19.43 17.04 -11.51
N GLU A 432 -18.72 17.94 -12.20
CA GLU A 432 -19.23 18.69 -13.36
C GLU A 432 -19.60 17.79 -14.52
N ILE A 433 -18.70 16.87 -14.87
CA ILE A 433 -18.94 15.94 -15.98
C ILE A 433 -20.10 15.02 -15.63
N ARG A 434 -20.20 14.54 -14.38
CA ARG A 434 -21.36 13.73 -13.95
C ARG A 434 -22.69 14.46 -14.11
N ASN A 435 -22.72 15.76 -13.87
CA ASN A 435 -23.93 16.59 -14.05
C ASN A 435 -24.24 16.91 -15.53
N SER A 436 -23.29 16.67 -16.43
CA SER A 436 -23.39 16.99 -17.86
C SER A 436 -22.99 15.80 -18.76
N LEU A 437 -23.23 14.58 -18.26
CA LEU A 437 -22.67 13.35 -18.81
C LEU A 437 -23.03 13.14 -20.28
N ASP A 438 -24.30 13.33 -20.64
CA ASP A 438 -24.78 13.15 -22.01
C ASP A 438 -24.10 14.12 -22.99
N ALA A 439 -23.95 15.40 -22.59
CA ALA A 439 -23.30 16.41 -23.42
C ALA A 439 -21.80 16.14 -23.57
N PHE A 440 -21.15 15.69 -22.49
CA PHE A 440 -19.76 15.28 -22.50
C PHE A 440 -19.52 14.06 -23.40
N GLU A 441 -20.42 13.08 -23.32
CA GLU A 441 -20.38 11.88 -24.16
C GLU A 441 -20.51 12.22 -25.65
N ILE A 442 -21.45 13.10 -26.01
CA ILE A 442 -21.66 13.55 -27.38
C ILE A 442 -20.41 14.24 -27.94
N GLU A 443 -19.80 15.15 -27.16
CA GLU A 443 -18.60 15.88 -27.59
C GLU A 443 -17.40 14.94 -27.78
N LEU A 444 -17.20 13.96 -26.88
CA LEU A 444 -16.15 12.96 -27.06
C LEU A 444 -16.38 12.08 -28.29
N LYS A 445 -17.61 11.61 -28.50
CA LYS A 445 -17.97 10.79 -29.66
C LYS A 445 -17.85 11.52 -31.01
N SER A 446 -17.69 12.86 -31.01
CA SER A 446 -17.51 13.64 -32.24
C SER A 446 -16.17 13.37 -32.96
N ASN A 447 -15.18 12.82 -32.25
CA ASN A 447 -13.86 12.55 -32.81
C ASN A 447 -13.72 11.10 -33.28
N ALA A 448 -13.52 10.91 -34.59
CA ALA A 448 -13.37 9.58 -35.21
C ALA A 448 -12.15 8.77 -34.72
N ALA A 449 -11.21 9.36 -33.97
CA ALA A 449 -10.11 8.63 -33.33
C ALA A 449 -10.59 7.77 -32.14
N ILE A 450 -11.76 8.07 -31.58
CA ILE A 450 -12.38 7.34 -30.49
C ILE A 450 -13.31 6.27 -31.09
N GLU A 451 -13.03 5.00 -30.81
CA GLU A 451 -13.79 3.86 -31.32
C GLU A 451 -15.03 3.59 -30.47
N LYS A 452 -14.84 3.51 -29.14
CA LYS A 452 -15.91 3.26 -28.17
C LYS A 452 -15.72 4.13 -26.93
N LEU A 453 -16.83 4.50 -26.32
CA LEU A 453 -16.88 5.27 -25.09
C LEU A 453 -17.88 4.62 -24.15
N ALA A 454 -17.51 4.47 -22.89
CA ALA A 454 -18.34 3.84 -21.88
C ALA A 454 -18.11 4.50 -20.52
N PHE A 455 -19.11 4.40 -19.65
CA PHE A 455 -19.01 4.84 -18.26
C PHE A 455 -19.27 3.68 -17.31
N SER A 456 -18.57 3.68 -16.18
CA SER A 456 -18.66 2.62 -15.18
C SER A 456 -18.43 3.14 -13.76
N SER A 457 -18.98 2.45 -12.77
CA SER A 457 -18.69 2.69 -11.34
C SER A 457 -17.27 2.26 -10.95
N ALA A 458 -16.69 1.30 -11.67
CA ALA A 458 -15.34 0.79 -11.45
C ALA A 458 -14.75 0.24 -12.76
N VAL A 459 -13.43 0.08 -12.81
CA VAL A 459 -12.71 -0.52 -13.94
C VAL A 459 -12.17 -1.90 -13.56
N PRO A 460 -12.06 -2.85 -14.51
CA PRO A 460 -11.42 -4.15 -14.29
C PRO A 460 -10.11 -4.04 -13.50
N GLY A 461 -9.83 -5.04 -12.67
CA GLY A 461 -8.71 -5.03 -11.71
C GLY A 461 -9.11 -4.44 -10.35
N ASN A 462 -10.11 -3.55 -10.30
CA ASN A 462 -10.55 -2.91 -9.05
C ASN A 462 -12.09 -2.85 -8.88
N ILE A 463 -12.82 -3.83 -9.41
CA ILE A 463 -14.28 -3.93 -9.21
C ILE A 463 -14.54 -4.61 -7.86
N GLY A 464 -14.84 -3.78 -6.85
CA GLY A 464 -14.94 -4.22 -5.45
C GLY A 464 -16.21 -3.83 -4.70
N TRP A 465 -17.14 -3.08 -5.31
CA TRP A 465 -18.41 -2.74 -4.64
C TRP A 465 -19.18 -4.04 -4.37
N GLN A 466 -19.54 -4.26 -3.11
CA GLN A 466 -20.34 -5.40 -2.71
C GLN A 466 -21.78 -4.99 -2.38
N GLU A 467 -22.73 -5.79 -2.86
CA GLU A 467 -24.15 -5.73 -2.50
C GLU A 467 -24.63 -7.10 -2.04
N SER A 468 -25.87 -7.20 -1.58
CA SER A 468 -26.43 -8.50 -1.22
C SER A 468 -27.88 -8.67 -1.69
N PHE A 469 -28.25 -9.93 -1.95
CA PHE A 469 -29.63 -10.34 -2.14
C PHE A 469 -30.04 -11.23 -0.98
N GLU A 470 -31.29 -11.10 -0.55
CA GLU A 470 -31.89 -12.08 0.34
C GLU A 470 -32.40 -13.25 -0.50
N ILE A 471 -31.77 -14.42 -0.36
CA ILE A 471 -32.10 -15.63 -1.11
C ILE A 471 -32.30 -16.76 -0.10
N ASP A 472 -33.50 -17.35 -0.09
CA ASP A 472 -33.90 -18.42 0.83
C ASP A 472 -33.75 -18.05 2.32
N GLY A 473 -34.00 -16.80 2.68
CA GLY A 473 -33.88 -16.28 4.06
C GLY A 473 -32.44 -16.07 4.52
N ALA A 474 -31.46 -16.13 3.61
CA ALA A 474 -30.07 -15.82 3.87
C ALA A 474 -29.60 -14.66 2.98
N SER A 475 -28.89 -13.70 3.57
CA SER A 475 -28.19 -12.67 2.81
C SER A 475 -27.01 -13.31 2.06
N ARG A 476 -27.01 -13.18 0.73
CA ARG A 476 -25.94 -13.65 -0.15
C ARG A 476 -25.27 -12.45 -0.80
N GLN A 477 -24.00 -12.25 -0.47
CA GLN A 477 -23.22 -11.12 -0.95
C GLN A 477 -22.63 -11.40 -2.34
N PHE A 478 -22.57 -10.37 -3.18
CA PHE A 478 -21.99 -10.44 -4.52
C PHE A 478 -21.28 -9.14 -4.88
N THR A 479 -20.39 -9.21 -5.87
CA THR A 479 -19.78 -8.01 -6.45
C THR A 479 -20.76 -7.34 -7.40
N PHE A 480 -20.91 -6.03 -7.28
CA PHE A 480 -21.88 -5.24 -8.02
C PHE A 480 -21.18 -4.24 -8.94
N LEU A 481 -21.63 -4.16 -10.20
CA LEU A 481 -21.06 -3.29 -11.22
C LEU A 481 -22.16 -2.50 -11.94
N PRO A 482 -22.52 -1.31 -11.43
CA PRO A 482 -23.23 -0.31 -12.22
C PRO A 482 -22.37 0.18 -13.37
N THR A 483 -22.89 0.11 -14.59
CA THR A 483 -22.16 0.49 -15.81
C THR A 483 -23.12 0.82 -16.96
N THR A 484 -22.57 1.33 -18.05
CA THR A 484 -23.26 1.51 -19.33
C THR A 484 -23.12 0.26 -20.21
N PRO A 485 -24.09 -0.06 -21.08
CA PRO A 485 -24.01 -1.24 -21.95
C PRO A 485 -22.75 -1.31 -22.81
N GLU A 486 -22.28 -0.16 -23.29
CA GLU A 486 -21.08 0.02 -24.10
C GLU A 486 -19.81 -0.47 -23.40
N PHE A 487 -19.81 -0.51 -22.06
CA PHE A 487 -18.66 -0.98 -21.30
C PHE A 487 -18.40 -2.46 -21.54
N LEU A 488 -19.45 -3.28 -21.60
CA LEU A 488 -19.32 -4.71 -21.85
C LEU A 488 -18.87 -4.98 -23.29
N ASP A 489 -19.42 -4.24 -24.25
CA ASP A 489 -19.01 -4.32 -25.67
C ASP A 489 -17.57 -3.82 -25.90
N MET A 490 -17.12 -2.81 -25.13
CA MET A 490 -15.74 -2.33 -25.14
C MET A 490 -14.76 -3.41 -24.70
N LEU A 491 -15.13 -4.17 -23.67
CA LEU A 491 -14.34 -5.27 -23.10
C LEU A 491 -14.51 -6.59 -23.88
N GLY A 492 -15.37 -6.64 -24.89
CA GLY A 492 -15.66 -7.86 -25.66
C GLY A 492 -16.40 -8.93 -24.86
N ILE A 493 -17.20 -8.54 -23.86
CA ILE A 493 -17.97 -9.47 -23.03
C ILE A 493 -19.26 -9.85 -23.76
N GLU A 494 -19.41 -11.14 -24.04
CA GLU A 494 -20.60 -11.69 -24.71
C GLU A 494 -21.60 -12.28 -23.71
N VAL A 495 -22.89 -12.15 -24.03
CA VAL A 495 -23.98 -12.81 -23.31
C VAL A 495 -24.11 -14.24 -23.83
N ILE A 496 -23.90 -15.21 -22.94
CA ILE A 496 -23.96 -16.66 -23.25
C ILE A 496 -25.39 -17.21 -23.19
N GLU A 497 -26.27 -16.58 -22.40
CA GLU A 497 -27.68 -16.95 -22.27
C GLU A 497 -28.55 -15.71 -22.04
N GLY A 498 -29.74 -15.65 -22.63
CA GLY A 498 -30.64 -14.50 -22.53
C GLY A 498 -30.31 -13.43 -23.57
N ARG A 499 -30.24 -12.16 -23.15
CA ARG A 499 -29.94 -11.04 -24.06
C ARG A 499 -29.17 -9.91 -23.38
N MET A 500 -28.59 -9.04 -24.21
CA MET A 500 -27.95 -7.81 -23.77
C MET A 500 -28.97 -6.76 -23.26
N PHE A 501 -28.46 -5.75 -22.57
CA PHE A 501 -29.20 -4.53 -22.27
C PHE A 501 -29.75 -3.90 -23.57
N SER A 502 -30.93 -3.29 -23.47
CA SER A 502 -31.51 -2.51 -24.56
C SER A 502 -31.48 -1.02 -24.23
N ASP A 503 -31.60 -0.17 -25.26
CA ASP A 503 -31.67 1.29 -25.09
C ASP A 503 -33.01 1.77 -24.49
N SER A 504 -33.90 0.85 -24.12
CA SER A 504 -35.20 1.17 -23.54
C SER A 504 -35.04 1.78 -22.14
N GLU A 505 -35.54 3.00 -21.96
CA GLU A 505 -35.62 3.66 -20.65
C GLU A 505 -36.39 2.84 -19.60
N ALA A 506 -37.34 2.00 -20.02
CA ALA A 506 -38.08 1.13 -19.10
C ALA A 506 -37.22 0.00 -18.49
N GLU A 507 -36.09 -0.33 -19.13
CA GLU A 507 -35.16 -1.38 -18.67
C GLU A 507 -33.94 -0.82 -17.94
N LYS A 508 -33.68 0.49 -18.08
CA LYS A 508 -32.65 1.18 -17.31
C LYS A 508 -33.01 1.09 -15.82
N GLU A 509 -31.99 0.80 -15.00
CA GLU A 509 -32.08 0.71 -13.54
C GLU A 509 -32.89 -0.44 -12.93
N ASN A 510 -33.52 -1.33 -13.73
CA ASN A 510 -34.27 -2.49 -13.22
C ASN A 510 -33.82 -3.84 -13.81
N SER A 511 -32.82 -3.83 -14.70
CA SER A 511 -32.32 -5.03 -15.38
C SER A 511 -30.87 -5.30 -15.02
N ILE A 512 -30.54 -6.58 -14.80
CA ILE A 512 -29.19 -7.03 -14.46
C ILE A 512 -28.73 -8.18 -15.37
N LEU A 513 -27.43 -8.21 -15.62
CA LEU A 513 -26.71 -9.38 -16.11
C LEU A 513 -25.96 -10.02 -14.94
N ILE A 514 -25.76 -11.32 -14.98
CA ILE A 514 -24.96 -12.04 -13.98
C ILE A 514 -23.91 -12.89 -14.69
N ASN A 515 -22.77 -13.19 -14.05
CA ASN A 515 -21.83 -14.16 -14.60
C ASN A 515 -22.23 -15.61 -14.23
N ARG A 516 -21.55 -16.61 -14.80
CA ARG A 516 -21.79 -18.02 -14.48
C ARG A 516 -21.53 -18.31 -13.00
N ALA A 517 -20.48 -17.72 -12.42
CA ALA A 517 -20.17 -17.87 -11.01
C ALA A 517 -21.31 -17.37 -10.10
N ALA A 518 -21.98 -16.26 -10.45
CA ALA A 518 -23.15 -15.77 -9.72
C ALA A 518 -24.36 -16.72 -9.85
N ALA A 519 -24.66 -17.22 -11.05
CA ALA A 519 -25.75 -18.19 -11.24
C ALA A 519 -25.53 -19.44 -10.37
N ALA A 520 -24.30 -19.97 -10.35
CA ALA A 520 -23.92 -21.10 -9.51
C ALA A 520 -23.97 -20.76 -8.01
N TYR A 521 -23.44 -19.61 -7.60
CA TYR A 521 -23.41 -19.15 -6.22
C TYR A 521 -24.81 -18.94 -5.64
N PHE A 522 -25.75 -18.43 -6.44
CA PHE A 522 -27.14 -18.27 -6.03
C PHE A 522 -27.96 -19.57 -6.12
N GLY A 523 -27.40 -20.63 -6.70
CA GLY A 523 -28.12 -21.90 -6.92
C GLY A 523 -29.23 -21.79 -7.97
N TRP A 524 -29.07 -20.93 -8.97
CA TRP A 524 -30.07 -20.71 -10.01
C TRP A 524 -29.71 -21.51 -11.28
N GLU A 525 -30.42 -22.62 -11.51
CA GLU A 525 -30.30 -23.39 -12.76
C GLU A 525 -30.92 -22.66 -13.96
N ASN A 526 -31.99 -21.89 -13.73
CA ASN A 526 -32.60 -21.01 -14.73
C ASN A 526 -32.72 -19.60 -14.13
N ALA A 527 -31.71 -18.77 -14.41
CA ALA A 527 -31.62 -17.43 -13.83
C ALA A 527 -32.47 -16.40 -14.59
N ILE A 528 -32.68 -16.59 -15.89
CA ILE A 528 -33.32 -15.60 -16.76
C ILE A 528 -34.76 -15.34 -16.32
N GLY A 529 -35.09 -14.06 -16.16
CA GLY A 529 -36.41 -13.59 -15.74
C GLY A 529 -36.66 -13.59 -14.23
N LYS A 530 -35.75 -14.12 -13.40
CA LYS A 530 -35.84 -13.98 -11.94
C LYS A 530 -35.74 -12.51 -11.54
N VAL A 531 -36.52 -12.12 -10.54
CA VAL A 531 -36.49 -10.77 -9.95
C VAL A 531 -36.05 -10.90 -8.50
N GLN A 532 -35.02 -10.16 -8.11
CA GLN A 532 -34.57 -10.07 -6.72
C GLN A 532 -34.70 -8.67 -6.19
N GLN A 533 -35.04 -8.54 -4.91
CA GLN A 533 -35.13 -7.24 -4.25
C GLN A 533 -33.74 -6.80 -3.80
N SER A 534 -33.35 -5.60 -4.24
CA SER A 534 -32.23 -4.84 -3.71
C SER A 534 -32.76 -3.79 -2.73
N GLU A 535 -32.05 -3.62 -1.61
CA GLU A 535 -32.33 -2.57 -0.63
C GLU A 535 -32.32 -1.16 -1.26
N PHE A 536 -31.40 -0.93 -2.20
CA PHE A 536 -31.17 0.39 -2.80
C PHE A 536 -31.85 0.59 -4.16
N TYR A 537 -32.04 -0.48 -4.92
CA TYR A 537 -32.52 -0.41 -6.32
C TYR A 537 -33.88 -1.06 -6.57
N GLY A 538 -34.50 -1.65 -5.54
CA GLY A 538 -35.78 -2.33 -5.68
C GLY A 538 -35.67 -3.62 -6.49
N GLY A 539 -36.68 -3.94 -7.29
CA GLY A 539 -36.77 -5.21 -8.01
C GLY A 539 -35.86 -5.28 -9.22
N LEU A 540 -34.75 -6.01 -9.11
CA LEU A 540 -33.78 -6.24 -10.18
C LEU A 540 -34.06 -7.55 -10.93
N LYS A 541 -34.32 -7.46 -12.23
CA LYS A 541 -34.61 -8.60 -13.11
C LYS A 541 -33.38 -9.08 -13.84
N VAL A 542 -33.07 -10.37 -13.74
CA VAL A 542 -32.02 -11.02 -14.54
C VAL A 542 -32.47 -11.16 -15.99
N ILE A 543 -31.74 -10.55 -16.93
CA ILE A 543 -32.06 -10.59 -18.37
C ILE A 543 -31.06 -11.38 -19.21
N GLY A 544 -29.89 -11.69 -18.65
CA GLY A 544 -28.84 -12.42 -19.35
C GLY A 544 -27.76 -12.93 -18.40
N ILE A 545 -27.02 -13.93 -18.88
CA ILE A 545 -25.83 -14.48 -18.24
C ILE A 545 -24.65 -14.21 -19.16
N VAL A 546 -23.54 -13.69 -18.62
CA VAL A 546 -22.27 -13.48 -19.33
C VAL A 546 -21.26 -14.56 -18.94
N ASP A 547 -20.21 -14.73 -19.74
CA ASP A 547 -19.11 -15.62 -19.36
C ASP A 547 -18.33 -15.08 -18.14
N ASP A 548 -17.59 -15.95 -17.47
CA ASP A 548 -16.72 -15.57 -16.36
C ASP A 548 -15.46 -14.87 -16.88
N PHE A 549 -15.16 -13.70 -16.32
CA PHE A 549 -13.94 -12.94 -16.62
C PHE A 549 -13.31 -12.40 -15.33
N HIS A 550 -12.01 -12.07 -15.40
CA HIS A 550 -11.31 -11.48 -14.26
C HIS A 550 -11.67 -9.99 -14.15
N TYR A 551 -12.42 -9.63 -13.11
CA TYR A 551 -12.83 -8.26 -12.82
C TYR A 551 -12.13 -7.66 -11.58
N GLN A 552 -11.46 -8.49 -10.79
CA GLN A 552 -10.59 -8.14 -9.64
C GLN A 552 -9.13 -8.50 -9.94
N ASP A 553 -8.25 -8.31 -8.96
CA ASP A 553 -6.88 -8.82 -8.95
C ASP A 553 -6.79 -10.24 -9.56
N ALA A 554 -5.88 -10.41 -10.52
CA ALA A 554 -5.73 -11.66 -11.28
C ALA A 554 -5.36 -12.88 -10.43
N THR A 555 -4.95 -12.67 -9.17
CA THR A 555 -4.69 -13.71 -8.17
C THR A 555 -5.94 -14.22 -7.47
N ASN A 556 -7.06 -13.48 -7.50
CA ASN A 556 -8.33 -13.92 -6.92
C ASN A 556 -9.06 -14.90 -7.85
N SER A 557 -9.83 -15.80 -7.26
CA SER A 557 -10.83 -16.59 -8.00
C SER A 557 -11.97 -15.69 -8.46
N ILE A 558 -12.53 -15.97 -9.65
CA ILE A 558 -13.69 -15.24 -10.17
C ILE A 558 -14.89 -15.50 -9.26
N GLY A 559 -15.44 -14.45 -8.66
CA GLY A 559 -16.57 -14.49 -7.75
C GLY A 559 -17.92 -14.20 -8.42
N PRO A 560 -19.01 -14.21 -7.65
CA PRO A 560 -20.33 -13.84 -8.15
C PRO A 560 -20.38 -12.33 -8.50
N LEU A 561 -20.65 -12.03 -9.78
CA LEU A 561 -20.78 -10.68 -10.31
C LEU A 561 -22.19 -10.41 -10.81
N VAL A 562 -22.75 -9.27 -10.40
CA VAL A 562 -24.01 -8.72 -10.90
C VAL A 562 -23.72 -7.38 -11.55
N ILE A 563 -24.10 -7.23 -12.82
CA ILE A 563 -23.86 -6.05 -13.65
C ILE A 563 -25.20 -5.36 -13.90
N MET A 564 -25.28 -4.07 -13.65
CA MET A 564 -26.51 -3.30 -13.79
C MET A 564 -26.31 -2.16 -14.80
N ASN A 565 -27.25 -2.00 -15.71
CA ASN A 565 -27.33 -0.80 -16.54
C ASN A 565 -27.88 0.37 -15.71
N SER A 566 -27.00 1.30 -15.32
CA SER A 566 -27.40 2.45 -14.53
C SER A 566 -26.48 3.65 -14.77
N ASN A 567 -27.10 4.82 -14.86
CA ASN A 567 -26.40 6.09 -14.88
C ASN A 567 -26.09 6.61 -13.46
N ARG A 568 -26.55 5.91 -12.42
CA ARG A 568 -26.24 6.24 -11.03
C ARG A 568 -24.86 5.72 -10.66
N HIS A 569 -24.15 6.50 -9.86
CA HIS A 569 -22.86 6.11 -9.29
C HIS A 569 -21.77 5.75 -10.32
N LEU A 570 -21.88 6.26 -11.56
CA LEU A 570 -20.79 6.21 -12.53
C LEU A 570 -19.63 7.06 -12.01
N MET A 571 -18.45 6.46 -11.92
CA MET A 571 -17.25 7.10 -11.36
C MET A 571 -16.14 7.24 -12.39
N TYR A 572 -16.20 6.53 -13.51
CA TYR A 572 -15.17 6.50 -14.53
C TYR A 572 -15.76 6.66 -15.92
N VAL A 573 -15.04 7.39 -16.77
CA VAL A 573 -15.16 7.32 -18.22
C VAL A 573 -14.06 6.41 -18.75
N CYS A 574 -14.40 5.51 -19.66
CA CYS A 574 -13.49 4.62 -20.36
C CYS A 574 -13.59 4.91 -21.85
N LEU A 575 -12.45 5.05 -22.51
CA LEU A 575 -12.32 5.46 -23.90
C LEU A 575 -11.42 4.44 -24.61
N LYS A 576 -11.97 3.78 -25.62
CA LYS A 576 -11.22 2.93 -26.54
C LYS A 576 -10.88 3.73 -27.78
N TYR A 577 -9.61 3.79 -28.15
CA TYR A 577 -9.16 4.53 -29.33
C TYR A 577 -8.73 3.58 -30.45
N ASN A 578 -8.86 4.04 -31.69
CA ASN A 578 -8.40 3.29 -32.85
C ASN A 578 -6.87 3.06 -32.77
N PRO A 579 -6.36 1.86 -33.06
CA PRO A 579 -4.93 1.59 -33.05
C PRO A 579 -4.13 2.63 -33.86
N GLY A 580 -3.06 3.15 -33.27
CA GLY A 580 -2.23 4.21 -33.87
C GLY A 580 -2.77 5.63 -33.78
N HIS A 581 -3.96 5.86 -33.24
CA HIS A 581 -4.58 7.19 -33.10
C HIS A 581 -4.63 7.72 -31.65
N SER A 582 -3.92 7.07 -30.73
CA SER A 582 -3.93 7.42 -29.29
C SER A 582 -3.66 8.90 -29.02
N ARG A 583 -2.66 9.50 -29.69
CA ARG A 583 -2.34 10.93 -29.50
C ARG A 583 -3.51 11.85 -29.88
N THR A 584 -4.21 11.54 -30.96
CA THR A 584 -5.35 12.34 -31.43
C THR A 584 -6.55 12.18 -30.51
N ALA A 585 -6.84 10.95 -30.09
CA ALA A 585 -7.93 10.65 -29.16
C ALA A 585 -7.70 11.29 -27.79
N LEU A 586 -6.49 11.15 -27.23
CA LEU A 586 -6.11 11.72 -25.94
C LEU A 586 -6.07 13.26 -25.98
N GLY A 587 -5.58 13.86 -27.06
CA GLY A 587 -5.62 15.32 -27.22
C GLY A 587 -7.05 15.88 -27.29
N HIS A 588 -7.98 15.15 -27.92
CA HIS A 588 -9.40 15.51 -27.91
C HIS A 588 -10.02 15.32 -26.53
N PHE A 589 -9.65 14.24 -25.83
CA PHE A 589 -10.12 13.96 -24.48
C PHE A 589 -9.65 15.04 -23.49
N GLU A 590 -8.38 15.44 -23.53
CA GLU A 590 -7.82 16.54 -22.74
C GLU A 590 -8.57 17.85 -22.98
N LYS A 591 -8.75 18.24 -24.25
CA LYS A 591 -9.45 19.47 -24.61
C LYS A 591 -10.91 19.47 -24.14
N THR A 592 -11.64 18.37 -24.40
CA THR A 592 -13.04 18.23 -23.99
C THR A 592 -13.16 18.26 -22.47
N TRP A 593 -12.21 17.64 -21.76
CA TRP A 593 -12.17 17.68 -20.30
C TRP A 593 -11.98 19.09 -19.76
N GLU A 594 -11.07 19.87 -20.33
CA GLU A 594 -10.84 21.27 -19.93
C GLU A 594 -12.09 22.15 -20.13
N GLU A 595 -12.87 21.91 -21.18
CA GLU A 595 -14.11 22.64 -21.46
C GLU A 595 -15.22 22.31 -20.45
N PHE A 596 -15.41 21.03 -20.13
CA PHE A 596 -16.48 20.58 -19.23
C PHE A 596 -16.10 20.67 -17.74
N SER A 597 -14.82 20.55 -17.42
CA SER A 597 -14.31 20.41 -16.05
C SER A 597 -13.03 21.22 -15.79
N PRO A 598 -13.03 22.55 -16.01
CA PRO A 598 -11.83 23.40 -15.91
C PRO A 598 -11.24 23.49 -14.49
N GLU A 599 -11.97 23.04 -13.48
CA GLU A 599 -11.54 23.05 -12.07
C GLU A 599 -10.97 21.71 -11.63
N PHE A 600 -11.01 20.65 -12.45
CA PHE A 600 -10.43 19.35 -12.11
C PHE A 600 -9.49 18.92 -13.25
N PRO A 601 -8.18 18.87 -13.01
CA PRO A 601 -7.24 18.38 -14.02
C PRO A 601 -7.58 16.96 -14.49
N LEU A 602 -7.39 16.68 -15.78
CA LEU A 602 -7.54 15.33 -16.30
C LEU A 602 -6.37 14.45 -15.84
N GLU A 603 -6.68 13.37 -15.15
CA GLU A 603 -5.75 12.29 -14.83
C GLU A 603 -6.30 11.00 -15.44
N TYR A 604 -5.69 10.54 -16.53
CA TYR A 604 -6.06 9.30 -17.18
C TYR A 604 -5.01 8.21 -16.97
N HIS A 605 -5.47 6.97 -17.01
CA HIS A 605 -4.65 5.77 -16.89
C HIS A 605 -4.97 4.81 -18.05
N PHE A 606 -4.04 3.92 -18.35
CA PHE A 606 -4.25 2.83 -19.30
C PHE A 606 -4.84 1.62 -18.57
N LEU A 607 -5.88 1.01 -19.13
CA LEU A 607 -6.57 -0.12 -18.49
C LEU A 607 -5.64 -1.33 -18.34
N GLU A 608 -4.64 -1.50 -19.20
CA GLU A 608 -3.63 -2.56 -19.08
C GLU A 608 -2.87 -2.53 -17.75
N ASN A 609 -2.72 -1.34 -17.14
CA ASN A 609 -2.04 -1.16 -15.87
C ASN A 609 -2.94 -1.40 -14.65
N SER A 610 -4.24 -1.70 -14.85
CA SER A 610 -5.19 -1.89 -13.74
C SER A 610 -5.06 -3.24 -13.03
N PHE A 611 -4.45 -4.23 -13.68
CA PHE A 611 -4.18 -5.56 -13.13
C PHE A 611 -2.74 -5.74 -12.63
N ALA A 612 -1.92 -4.69 -12.73
CA ALA A 612 -0.47 -4.73 -12.53
C ALA A 612 -0.03 -4.48 -11.08
#